data_AF-A0A6A4VIN0-F1
#
_entry.id   AF-A0A6A4VIN0-F1
#
_cell.length_a   1.000
_cell.length_b   1.000
_cell.length_c   1.000
_cell.angle_alpha   90.00
_cell.angle_beta   90.00
_cell.angle_gamma   90.00
#
_symmetry.space_group_name_H-M   'P 1'
#
loop_
_entity.id
_entity.type
_entity.pdbx_description
1 polymer ?
#
loop_
_entity_poly.entity_id
_entity_poly.type
_entity_poly.pdbx_seq_one_letter_code
_entity_poly.pdbx_strand_id
1 'polypeptide(L)'
;MEIDQSIFGAFIRVMVVAVNACLTAPEASAGRLLSLLDQLRPPDAGALPDWGLHPGSTIGIFNLTNPAAAPNVTTLNGDAPEDSGAANTTAQLQQTVADFYSTRVTSYYELTSEKCDGTECSLGDVICDAALIGALLDGRITPRPIAVWPGQNLTGKIPKGSLTVSQLYATIPDEQVALANASGETVIKLFSRAVEDMTVDASSSKTFLQVSGVRVTYDLDLAQPYRAKYLMNLCLNCTPQEYLPISKSWNYTVALPVSMVGHPYWKDITDEFTGLLVTGFSARDAISAKAQVTGRILSPVGDRIDFTHIAPDVDPTDDTFIAVLSTVIVCMVVFGLGLFGFNVWSRRQNQFGSTTALLR
;
A
#
# COMPACT_ATOMS: atom_id res chain seq x y z
N MET A 1 -7.68 -36.38 21.50
CA MET A 1 -7.98 -34.93 21.62
C MET A 1 -7.27 -34.29 20.45
N GLU A 2 -8.04 -33.89 19.44
CA GLU A 2 -7.56 -33.36 18.17
C GLU A 2 -6.84 -32.02 18.37
N ILE A 3 -5.64 -31.94 17.83
CA ILE A 3 -4.89 -30.70 17.64
C ILE A 3 -5.55 -30.00 16.45
N ASP A 4 -5.93 -28.72 16.60
CA ASP A 4 -6.40 -27.92 15.47
C ASP A 4 -5.26 -27.70 14.47
N GLN A 5 -5.23 -28.53 13.44
CA GLN A 5 -4.23 -28.52 12.37
C GLN A 5 -4.49 -27.44 11.30
N SER A 6 -5.47 -26.54 11.47
CA SER A 6 -5.80 -25.56 10.43
C SER A 6 -4.79 -24.40 10.34
N ILE A 7 -4.23 -23.93 11.46
CA ILE A 7 -3.26 -22.83 11.51
C ILE A 7 -1.88 -23.29 10.98
N PHE A 8 -1.43 -24.48 11.38
CA PHE A 8 -0.18 -25.07 10.88
C PHE A 8 -0.31 -25.58 9.43
N GLY A 9 -1.49 -26.10 9.03
CA GLY A 9 -1.76 -26.53 7.66
C GLY A 9 -1.81 -25.36 6.66
N ALA A 10 -2.29 -24.19 7.08
CA ALA A 10 -2.23 -22.97 6.28
C ALA A 10 -0.77 -22.51 6.04
N PHE A 11 0.07 -22.56 7.07
CA PHE A 11 1.49 -22.21 7.00
C PHE A 11 2.28 -23.09 6.00
N ILE A 12 1.99 -24.40 5.95
CA ILE A 12 2.62 -25.35 5.02
C ILE A 12 2.10 -25.17 3.58
N ARG A 13 0.81 -24.90 3.39
CA ARG A 13 0.24 -24.61 2.06
C ARG A 13 0.85 -23.35 1.44
N VAL A 14 1.11 -22.32 2.25
CA VAL A 14 1.78 -21.07 1.82
C VAL A 14 3.18 -21.35 1.27
N MET A 15 3.95 -22.24 1.91
CA MET A 15 5.29 -22.60 1.42
C MET A 15 5.25 -23.45 0.13
N VAL A 16 4.33 -24.41 0.02
CA VAL A 16 4.26 -25.31 -1.16
C VAL A 16 3.78 -24.57 -2.41
N VAL A 17 2.85 -23.62 -2.29
CA VAL A 17 2.36 -22.81 -3.42
C VAL A 17 3.43 -21.84 -3.91
N ALA A 18 4.21 -21.24 -3.01
CA ALA A 18 5.33 -20.36 -3.36
C ALA A 18 6.45 -21.11 -4.09
N VAL A 19 6.73 -22.36 -3.72
CA VAL A 19 7.75 -23.20 -4.37
C VAL A 19 7.32 -23.66 -5.76
N ASN A 20 6.05 -24.05 -5.95
CA ASN A 20 5.56 -24.54 -7.25
C ASN A 20 5.42 -23.43 -8.30
N ALA A 21 5.13 -22.19 -7.91
CA ALA A 21 5.06 -21.05 -8.83
C ALA A 21 6.45 -20.64 -9.36
N CYS A 22 7.52 -20.91 -8.62
CA CYS A 22 8.90 -20.60 -9.00
C CYS A 22 9.50 -21.57 -10.03
N LEU A 23 8.90 -22.73 -10.27
CA LEU A 23 9.47 -23.76 -11.16
C LEU A 23 9.04 -23.62 -12.63
N THR A 24 8.13 -22.68 -12.98
CA THR A 24 7.46 -22.69 -14.30
C THR A 24 7.48 -21.38 -15.11
N ALA A 25 8.30 -20.37 -14.79
CA ALA A 25 8.27 -19.07 -15.50
C ALA A 25 9.59 -18.70 -16.24
N PRO A 26 9.55 -18.22 -17.51
CA PRO A 26 10.75 -17.87 -18.29
C PRO A 26 11.40 -16.52 -17.91
N GLU A 27 12.72 -16.42 -18.13
CA GLU A 27 13.69 -15.53 -17.47
C GLU A 27 13.60 -14.01 -17.71
N ALA A 28 12.74 -13.49 -18.60
CA ALA A 28 12.85 -12.09 -19.06
C ALA A 28 11.98 -11.05 -18.32
N SER A 29 10.94 -11.46 -17.58
CA SER A 29 10.02 -10.57 -16.82
C SER A 29 10.22 -10.67 -15.30
N ALA A 30 11.29 -11.34 -14.89
CA ALA A 30 11.55 -11.70 -13.50
C ALA A 30 11.99 -10.49 -12.66
N GLY A 31 12.61 -9.44 -13.20
CA GLY A 31 13.32 -8.41 -12.40
C GLY A 31 12.53 -7.65 -11.30
N ARG A 32 11.23 -7.37 -11.48
CA ARG A 32 10.44 -6.58 -10.50
C ARG A 32 9.59 -7.42 -9.55
N LEU A 33 9.08 -8.56 -10.01
CA LEU A 33 8.48 -9.56 -9.12
C LEU A 33 9.57 -10.32 -8.35
N LEU A 34 10.76 -10.55 -8.94
CA LEU A 34 11.96 -10.98 -8.21
C LEU A 34 12.36 -9.91 -7.19
N SER A 35 12.29 -8.61 -7.45
CA SER A 35 12.57 -7.64 -6.36
C SER A 35 11.61 -7.75 -5.16
N LEU A 36 10.41 -8.32 -5.34
CA LEU A 36 9.42 -8.58 -4.28
C LEU A 36 9.55 -10.01 -3.70
N LEU A 37 9.93 -11.00 -4.52
CA LEU A 37 10.05 -12.44 -4.21
C LEU A 37 11.49 -12.86 -3.80
N ASP A 38 12.53 -12.15 -4.21
CA ASP A 38 13.93 -12.28 -3.78
C ASP A 38 14.11 -11.81 -2.33
N GLN A 39 13.12 -11.11 -1.79
CA GLN A 39 12.99 -10.87 -0.35
C GLN A 39 12.41 -12.08 0.40
N LEU A 40 11.86 -13.08 -0.30
CA LEU A 40 11.27 -14.31 0.26
C LEU A 40 12.17 -15.55 0.07
N ARG A 41 13.41 -15.39 -0.43
CA ARG A 41 14.33 -16.51 -0.66
C ARG A 41 15.06 -16.88 0.63
N PRO A 42 14.85 -18.07 1.22
CA PRO A 42 15.65 -18.52 2.36
C PRO A 42 17.06 -18.91 1.90
N PRO A 43 18.12 -18.63 2.69
CA PRO A 43 19.39 -19.31 2.53
C PRO A 43 19.23 -20.75 3.05
N ASP A 44 19.58 -21.73 2.23
CA ASP A 44 19.78 -23.14 2.59
C ASP A 44 18.53 -23.97 2.98
N ALA A 45 17.77 -24.44 1.97
CA ALA A 45 16.75 -25.48 2.18
C ALA A 45 17.27 -26.86 1.72
N GLY A 46 17.82 -27.63 2.67
CA GLY A 46 17.95 -29.09 2.55
C GLY A 46 16.58 -29.79 2.54
N ALA A 47 16.54 -31.00 2.02
CA ALA A 47 15.32 -31.77 1.75
C ALA A 47 14.44 -31.98 3.01
N LEU A 48 13.13 -31.71 2.89
CA LEU A 48 12.10 -32.03 3.88
C LEU A 48 11.49 -33.42 3.61
N PRO A 49 11.18 -34.22 4.66
CA PRO A 49 10.69 -35.59 4.51
C PRO A 49 9.16 -35.68 4.30
N ASP A 50 8.76 -36.81 3.73
CA ASP A 50 7.44 -37.16 3.16
C ASP A 50 6.41 -37.60 4.23
N TRP A 51 5.22 -36.99 4.29
CA TRP A 51 4.13 -37.36 5.23
C TRP A 51 2.76 -37.30 4.53
N GLY A 52 2.07 -38.44 4.54
CA GLY A 52 0.83 -38.71 3.80
C GLY A 52 -0.44 -38.04 4.33
N LEU A 53 -1.35 -37.76 3.39
CA LEU A 53 -2.68 -37.19 3.58
C LEU A 53 -3.70 -38.23 4.05
N HIS A 54 -4.62 -37.83 4.93
CA HIS A 54 -5.97 -38.41 5.00
C HIS A 54 -7.06 -37.31 5.03
N PRO A 55 -8.25 -37.56 4.46
CA PRO A 55 -9.27 -36.54 4.23
C PRO A 55 -10.39 -36.54 5.28
N GLY A 56 -10.92 -35.34 5.56
CA GLY A 56 -12.32 -35.15 5.92
C GLY A 56 -12.59 -34.52 7.29
N SER A 57 -13.02 -33.26 7.30
CA SER A 57 -13.93 -32.75 8.33
C SER A 57 -14.74 -31.56 7.79
N THR A 58 -16.06 -31.75 7.81
CA THR A 58 -17.12 -30.85 7.34
C THR A 58 -17.41 -29.80 8.42
N ILE A 59 -17.35 -28.51 8.08
CA ILE A 59 -17.76 -27.42 9.00
C ILE A 59 -19.30 -27.35 9.01
N GLY A 60 -19.90 -27.52 10.19
CA GLY A 60 -21.33 -27.43 10.40
C GLY A 60 -21.86 -26.01 10.22
N ILE A 61 -22.83 -25.85 9.32
CA ILE A 61 -23.60 -24.61 9.15
C ILE A 61 -24.71 -24.63 10.22
N PHE A 62 -24.65 -23.73 11.20
CA PHE A 62 -25.78 -23.51 12.11
C PHE A 62 -26.86 -22.70 11.40
N ASN A 63 -28.00 -23.33 11.16
CA ASN A 63 -29.17 -22.72 10.54
C ASN A 63 -29.90 -21.82 11.56
N LEU A 64 -29.75 -20.51 11.44
CA LEU A 64 -30.45 -19.52 12.27
C LEU A 64 -31.88 -19.28 11.76
N THR A 65 -32.77 -20.25 11.97
CA THR A 65 -34.21 -20.08 11.72
C THR A 65 -35.04 -20.54 12.91
N ASN A 66 -34.89 -19.88 14.07
CA ASN A 66 -35.96 -19.83 15.09
C ASN A 66 -35.72 -18.68 16.09
N PRO A 67 -36.51 -17.58 16.09
CA PRO A 67 -36.28 -16.43 16.96
C PRO A 67 -36.77 -16.64 18.42
N ALA A 68 -37.16 -17.85 18.82
CA ALA A 68 -37.77 -18.09 20.14
C ALA A 68 -36.91 -18.88 21.15
N ALA A 69 -35.64 -19.18 20.83
CA ALA A 69 -34.73 -19.82 21.79
C ALA A 69 -33.27 -19.48 21.45
N ALA A 70 -32.85 -18.24 21.69
CA ALA A 70 -31.42 -17.98 21.82
C ALA A 70 -30.97 -18.59 23.15
N PRO A 71 -30.07 -19.60 23.18
CA PRO A 71 -29.54 -20.11 24.43
C PRO A 71 -28.84 -18.97 25.18
N ASN A 72 -29.00 -18.93 26.51
CA ASN A 72 -28.30 -17.96 27.36
C ASN A 72 -26.79 -18.02 27.10
N VAL A 73 -26.23 -16.94 26.54
CA VAL A 73 -24.78 -16.77 26.40
C VAL A 73 -24.19 -16.64 27.80
N THR A 74 -23.41 -17.63 28.24
CA THR A 74 -22.71 -17.55 29.53
C THR A 74 -21.45 -16.72 29.34
N THR A 75 -21.33 -15.63 30.10
CA THR A 75 -20.16 -14.77 30.10
C THR A 75 -19.01 -15.43 30.86
N LEU A 76 -17.83 -15.52 30.24
CA LEU A 76 -16.61 -16.02 30.89
C LEU A 76 -15.99 -14.88 31.72
N ASN A 77 -16.46 -14.70 32.96
CA ASN A 77 -16.07 -13.60 33.84
C ASN A 77 -14.99 -13.97 34.88
N GLY A 78 -14.27 -15.08 34.68
CA GLY A 78 -13.25 -15.57 35.64
C GLY A 78 -13.81 -16.29 36.87
N ASP A 79 -15.13 -16.36 37.04
CA ASP A 79 -15.80 -17.13 38.09
C ASP A 79 -15.77 -18.65 37.82
N ALA A 80 -15.59 -19.05 36.55
CA ALA A 80 -15.40 -20.43 36.16
C ALA A 80 -13.93 -20.83 36.35
N PRO A 81 -13.62 -21.95 37.04
CA PRO A 81 -12.25 -22.41 37.22
C PRO A 81 -11.62 -22.73 35.86
N GLU A 82 -10.40 -22.25 35.65
CA GLU A 82 -9.61 -22.59 34.47
C GLU A 82 -9.27 -24.09 34.48
N ASP A 83 -9.37 -24.73 33.33
CA ASP A 83 -9.01 -26.15 33.21
C ASP A 83 -7.51 -26.34 33.45
N SER A 84 -7.16 -27.19 34.41
CA SER A 84 -5.77 -27.48 34.79
C SER A 84 -4.92 -28.05 33.64
N GLY A 85 -5.52 -28.75 32.67
CA GLY A 85 -4.83 -29.23 31.47
C GLY A 85 -4.48 -28.09 30.51
N ALA A 86 -5.44 -27.20 30.26
CA ALA A 86 -5.24 -25.97 29.49
C ALA A 86 -4.21 -25.04 30.16
N ALA A 87 -4.28 -24.83 31.47
CA ALA A 87 -3.36 -23.96 32.21
C ALA A 87 -1.89 -24.41 32.09
N ASN A 88 -1.62 -25.72 32.15
CA ASN A 88 -0.27 -26.27 31.94
C ASN A 88 0.23 -26.06 30.50
N THR A 89 -0.66 -26.18 29.51
CA THR A 89 -0.32 -25.95 28.09
C THR A 89 -0.04 -24.46 27.84
N THR A 90 -0.84 -23.57 28.41
CA THR A 90 -0.62 -22.12 28.36
C THR A 90 0.73 -21.75 28.94
N ALA A 91 1.09 -22.33 30.10
CA ALA A 91 2.40 -22.11 30.73
C ALA A 91 3.57 -22.56 29.84
N GLN A 92 3.41 -23.66 29.08
CA GLN A 92 4.42 -24.13 28.13
C GLN A 92 4.56 -23.21 26.90
N LEU A 93 3.45 -22.64 26.42
CA LEU A 93 3.44 -21.75 25.25
C LEU A 93 3.90 -20.33 25.59
N GLN A 94 3.84 -19.91 26.86
CA GLN A 94 4.24 -18.58 27.30
C GLN A 94 5.67 -18.22 26.84
N GLN A 95 6.62 -19.15 26.94
CA GLN A 95 7.99 -18.91 26.51
C GLN A 95 8.08 -18.74 24.99
N THR A 96 7.43 -19.61 24.21
CA THR A 96 7.41 -19.51 22.73
C THR A 96 6.80 -18.19 22.27
N VAL A 97 5.73 -17.74 22.92
CA VAL A 97 5.10 -16.46 22.63
C VAL A 97 6.03 -15.30 22.99
N ALA A 98 6.69 -15.34 24.16
CA ALA A 98 7.66 -14.33 24.57
C ALA A 98 8.83 -14.23 23.58
N ASP A 99 9.35 -15.37 23.13
CA ASP A 99 10.44 -15.44 22.16
C ASP A 99 10.00 -14.84 20.81
N PHE A 100 8.79 -15.15 20.35
CA PHE A 100 8.21 -14.54 19.14
C PHE A 100 8.15 -13.02 19.24
N TYR A 101 7.61 -12.47 20.34
CA TYR A 101 7.51 -11.03 20.53
C TYR A 101 8.88 -10.34 20.69
N SER A 102 9.90 -11.08 21.12
CA SER A 102 11.28 -10.60 21.25
C SER A 102 12.07 -10.60 19.92
N THR A 103 11.56 -11.29 18.90
CA THR A 103 12.19 -11.39 17.58
C THR A 103 12.42 -9.99 17.01
N ARG A 104 13.61 -9.75 16.47
CA ARG A 104 14.00 -8.45 15.93
C ARG A 104 13.81 -8.38 14.42
N VAL A 105 13.26 -7.26 13.97
CA VAL A 105 13.15 -6.88 12.57
C VAL A 105 13.84 -5.52 12.38
N THR A 106 14.24 -5.19 11.16
CA THR A 106 14.92 -3.92 10.87
C THR A 106 14.09 -3.04 9.95
N SER A 107 13.69 -1.85 10.41
CA SER A 107 13.13 -0.83 9.53
C SER A 107 14.25 -0.01 8.89
N TYR A 108 14.25 0.10 7.56
CA TYR A 108 15.26 0.89 6.83
C TYR A 108 14.94 2.39 6.79
N TYR A 109 13.67 2.73 6.96
CA TYR A 109 13.16 4.09 6.95
C TYR A 109 12.42 4.38 8.25
N GLU A 110 12.27 5.65 8.59
CA GLU A 110 11.31 6.05 9.61
C GLU A 110 9.92 6.04 8.98
N LEU A 111 8.99 5.32 9.59
CA LEU A 111 7.61 5.23 9.14
C LEU A 111 6.73 6.04 10.09
N THR A 112 5.97 7.00 9.57
CA THR A 112 5.23 7.95 10.40
C THR A 112 3.78 8.09 9.93
N SER A 113 2.87 8.31 10.88
CA SER A 113 1.47 8.60 10.60
C SER A 113 1.15 10.09 10.38
N GLU A 114 2.12 10.99 10.57
CA GLU A 114 1.91 12.45 10.68
C GLU A 114 1.13 13.10 9.52
N LYS A 115 1.21 12.53 8.32
CA LYS A 115 0.56 13.07 7.11
C LYS A 115 -0.44 12.11 6.47
N CYS A 116 -0.77 11.01 7.15
CA CYS A 116 -1.56 9.94 6.55
C CYS A 116 -2.99 10.34 6.23
N ASP A 117 -3.50 11.44 6.79
CA ASP A 117 -4.87 11.93 6.57
C ASP A 117 -4.99 12.94 5.43
N GLY A 118 -3.90 13.24 4.71
CA GLY A 118 -3.90 14.28 3.69
C GLY A 118 -2.99 14.04 2.49
N THR A 119 -1.99 13.18 2.64
CA THR A 119 -1.07 12.81 1.55
C THR A 119 -0.56 11.39 1.77
N GLU A 120 0.18 10.86 0.80
CA GLU A 120 0.84 9.57 0.93
C GLU A 120 1.77 9.56 2.15
N CYS A 121 1.70 8.50 2.96
CA CYS A 121 2.56 8.36 4.11
C CYS A 121 3.20 6.97 4.15
N SER A 122 4.43 6.91 4.64
CA SER A 122 5.21 5.67 4.68
C SER A 122 4.61 4.60 5.60
N LEU A 123 3.91 4.98 6.68
CA LEU A 123 3.20 4.01 7.51
C LEU A 123 1.97 3.43 6.80
N GLY A 124 1.24 4.28 6.08
CA GLY A 124 0.08 3.89 5.27
C GLY A 124 0.43 2.90 4.18
N ASP A 125 1.54 3.13 3.48
CA ASP A 125 2.07 2.22 2.47
C ASP A 125 2.35 0.83 3.03
N VAL A 126 3.02 0.72 4.18
CA VAL A 126 3.32 -0.58 4.80
C VAL A 126 2.05 -1.33 5.18
N ILE A 127 1.08 -0.62 5.76
CA ILE A 127 -0.18 -1.21 6.20
C ILE A 127 -1.00 -1.69 5.00
N CYS A 128 -1.12 -0.86 3.97
CA CYS A 128 -1.85 -1.24 2.76
C CYS A 128 -1.15 -2.35 1.98
N ASP A 129 0.19 -2.35 1.92
CA ASP A 129 0.94 -3.45 1.31
C ASP A 129 0.72 -4.76 2.04
N ALA A 130 0.65 -4.73 3.36
CA ALA A 130 0.39 -5.94 4.13
C ALA A 130 -1.05 -6.44 4.00
N ALA A 131 -2.03 -5.54 3.99
CA ALA A 131 -3.40 -5.90 3.67
C ALA A 131 -3.51 -6.54 2.27
N LEU A 132 -2.79 -5.99 1.29
CA LEU A 132 -2.74 -6.54 -0.07
C LEU A 132 -2.04 -7.91 -0.13
N ILE A 133 -0.92 -8.07 0.57
CA ILE A 133 -0.20 -9.35 0.66
C ILE A 133 -1.08 -10.41 1.32
N GLY A 134 -1.75 -10.07 2.41
CA GLY A 134 -2.68 -11.01 3.05
C GLY A 134 -3.82 -11.39 2.10
N ALA A 135 -4.37 -10.45 1.33
CA ALA A 135 -5.38 -10.73 0.31
C ALA A 135 -4.87 -11.70 -0.75
N LEU A 136 -3.63 -11.50 -1.23
CA LEU A 136 -2.96 -12.39 -2.18
C LEU A 136 -2.78 -13.81 -1.61
N LEU A 137 -2.46 -13.93 -0.32
CA LEU A 137 -2.29 -15.21 0.36
C LEU A 137 -3.61 -15.95 0.59
N ASP A 138 -4.72 -15.25 0.78
CA ASP A 138 -6.06 -15.87 0.86
C ASP A 138 -6.47 -16.50 -0.48
N GLY A 139 -6.01 -15.93 -1.60
CA GLY A 139 -6.17 -16.48 -2.94
C GLY A 139 -7.56 -16.27 -3.55
N ARG A 140 -8.53 -15.72 -2.81
CA ARG A 140 -9.89 -15.41 -3.31
C ARG A 140 -9.98 -13.98 -3.84
N ILE A 141 -9.06 -13.61 -4.70
CA ILE A 141 -8.94 -12.26 -5.25
C ILE A 141 -9.14 -12.23 -6.76
N THR A 142 -9.61 -11.10 -7.27
CA THR A 142 -9.53 -10.77 -8.70
C THR A 142 -8.06 -10.54 -9.12
N PRO A 143 -7.74 -10.55 -10.43
CA PRO A 143 -6.43 -10.13 -10.94
C PRO A 143 -6.06 -8.66 -10.69
N ARG A 144 -6.91 -7.91 -10.00
CA ARG A 144 -6.87 -6.46 -9.81
C ARG A 144 -7.20 -6.10 -8.36
N PRO A 145 -6.40 -6.58 -7.39
CA PRO A 145 -6.65 -6.26 -6.00
C PRO A 145 -6.20 -4.84 -5.69
N ILE A 146 -6.91 -4.21 -4.78
CA ILE A 146 -6.68 -2.86 -4.26
C ILE A 146 -6.70 -2.98 -2.74
N ALA A 147 -5.75 -2.40 -2.03
CA ALA A 147 -5.86 -2.22 -0.59
C ALA A 147 -6.08 -0.75 -0.28
N VAL A 148 -6.97 -0.47 0.66
CA VAL A 148 -7.25 0.87 1.17
C VAL A 148 -7.26 0.87 2.70
N TRP A 149 -6.82 1.96 3.30
CA TRP A 149 -6.88 2.14 4.75
C TRP A 149 -7.17 3.61 5.11
N PRO A 150 -8.09 3.92 6.05
CA PRO A 150 -8.34 5.30 6.45
C PRO A 150 -7.13 5.90 7.13
N GLY A 151 -6.61 6.99 6.58
CA GLY A 151 -5.42 7.69 7.06
C GLY A 151 -5.52 8.14 8.51
N GLN A 152 -6.67 8.71 8.87
CA GLN A 152 -6.98 9.19 10.23
C GLN A 152 -6.97 8.08 11.30
N ASN A 153 -7.12 6.81 10.90
CA ASN A 153 -7.09 5.67 11.83
C ASN A 153 -5.66 5.19 12.10
N LEU A 154 -4.67 5.73 11.37
CA LEU A 154 -3.26 5.38 11.55
C LEU A 154 -2.64 6.30 12.60
N THR A 155 -1.98 5.70 13.58
CA THR A 155 -1.32 6.44 14.66
C THR A 155 0.05 5.86 14.93
N GLY A 156 0.97 6.73 15.36
CA GLY A 156 2.29 6.33 15.82
C GLY A 156 3.37 6.35 14.74
N LYS A 157 4.51 5.75 15.09
CA LYS A 157 5.71 5.74 14.26
C LYS A 157 6.54 4.49 14.49
N ILE A 158 7.14 3.98 13.41
CA ILE A 158 8.14 2.92 13.45
C ILE A 158 9.50 3.59 13.21
N PRO A 159 10.38 3.65 14.23
CA PRO A 159 11.67 4.27 14.07
C PRO A 159 12.55 3.49 13.10
N LYS A 160 13.44 4.19 12.40
CA LYS A 160 14.50 3.56 11.64
C LYS A 160 15.41 2.75 12.56
N GLY A 161 15.81 1.57 12.12
CA GLY A 161 16.72 0.68 12.84
C GLY A 161 16.05 -0.59 13.31
N SER A 162 16.70 -1.27 14.27
CA SER A 162 16.25 -2.56 14.75
C SER A 162 15.19 -2.41 15.84
N LEU A 163 14.05 -3.08 15.67
CA LEU A 163 12.92 -3.10 16.60
C LEU A 163 12.43 -4.54 16.84
N THR A 164 11.72 -4.77 17.94
CA THR A 164 11.09 -6.07 18.21
C THR A 164 9.72 -6.18 17.54
N VAL A 165 9.24 -7.41 17.34
CA VAL A 165 7.85 -7.66 16.91
C VAL A 165 6.83 -7.02 17.86
N SER A 166 7.10 -7.01 19.17
CA SER A 166 6.27 -6.30 20.14
C SER A 166 6.16 -4.79 19.85
N GLN A 167 7.28 -4.12 19.52
CA GLN A 167 7.28 -2.70 19.16
C GLN A 167 6.53 -2.44 17.84
N LEU A 168 6.62 -3.38 16.90
CA LEU A 168 5.88 -3.33 15.64
C LEU A 168 4.36 -3.43 15.88
N TYR A 169 3.93 -4.37 16.73
CA TYR A 169 2.51 -4.60 17.08
C TYR A 169 1.91 -3.43 17.86
N ALA A 170 2.72 -2.71 18.63
CA ALA A 170 2.27 -1.53 19.35
C ALA A 170 1.92 -0.34 18.44
N THR A 171 2.38 -0.34 17.17
CA THR A 171 2.17 0.77 16.23
C THR A 171 1.11 0.44 15.17
N ILE A 172 1.02 -0.82 14.75
CA ILE A 172 0.08 -1.22 13.70
C ILE A 172 -1.29 -1.47 14.34
N PRO A 173 -2.39 -0.97 13.76
CA PRO A 173 -3.74 -1.27 14.22
C PRO A 173 -3.99 -2.79 14.31
N ASP A 174 -4.51 -3.25 15.44
CA ASP A 174 -5.01 -4.61 15.60
C ASP A 174 -6.39 -4.74 14.95
N GLU A 175 -6.38 -4.80 13.63
CA GLU A 175 -7.61 -4.84 12.86
C GLU A 175 -7.54 -5.89 11.75
N GLN A 176 -8.60 -6.70 11.68
CA GLN A 176 -8.76 -7.70 10.64
C GLN A 176 -8.99 -7.03 9.29
N VAL A 177 -8.50 -7.69 8.24
CA VAL A 177 -8.73 -7.25 6.86
C VAL A 177 -9.97 -7.95 6.32
N ALA A 178 -10.88 -7.19 5.74
CA ALA A 178 -11.96 -7.71 4.92
C ALA A 178 -11.57 -7.65 3.44
N LEU A 179 -12.03 -8.63 2.67
CA LEU A 179 -12.00 -8.62 1.22
C LEU A 179 -13.43 -8.46 0.71
N ALA A 180 -13.63 -7.59 -0.27
CA ALA A 180 -14.92 -7.46 -0.93
C ALA A 180 -14.73 -7.18 -2.42
N ASN A 181 -15.72 -7.55 -3.23
CA ASN A 181 -15.76 -7.21 -4.63
C ASN A 181 -16.54 -5.92 -4.84
N ALA A 182 -15.96 -5.01 -5.61
CA ALA A 182 -16.56 -3.74 -5.98
C ALA A 182 -16.50 -3.53 -7.49
N SER A 183 -17.55 -2.92 -8.05
CA SER A 183 -17.50 -2.46 -9.44
C SER A 183 -16.50 -1.30 -9.58
N GLY A 184 -15.97 -1.08 -10.78
CA GLY A 184 -15.09 0.07 -11.01
C GLY A 184 -15.76 1.41 -10.74
N GLU A 185 -17.09 1.50 -10.94
CA GLU A 185 -17.86 2.69 -10.56
C GLU A 185 -17.86 2.91 -9.04
N THR A 186 -18.07 1.85 -8.27
CA THR A 186 -17.99 1.89 -6.80
C THR A 186 -16.58 2.24 -6.32
N VAL A 187 -15.54 1.73 -6.97
CA VAL A 187 -14.14 2.10 -6.66
C VAL A 187 -13.89 3.58 -6.97
N ILE A 188 -14.36 4.12 -8.09
CA ILE A 188 -14.22 5.55 -8.40
C ILE A 188 -14.94 6.40 -7.34
N LYS A 189 -16.15 6.00 -6.91
CA LYS A 189 -16.88 6.67 -5.81
C LYS A 189 -16.06 6.65 -4.50
N LEU A 190 -15.48 5.50 -4.15
CA LEU A 190 -14.64 5.31 -2.97
C LEU A 190 -13.47 6.31 -2.93
N PHE A 191 -12.73 6.42 -4.03
CA PHE A 191 -11.59 7.35 -4.12
C PHE A 191 -12.03 8.82 -4.19
N SER A 192 -13.20 9.10 -4.76
CA SER A 192 -13.74 10.47 -4.78
C SER A 192 -14.19 10.93 -3.39
N ARG A 193 -14.80 10.03 -2.62
CA ARG A 193 -15.17 10.23 -1.21
C ARG A 193 -13.93 10.46 -0.33
N ALA A 194 -12.79 9.86 -0.68
CA ALA A 194 -11.56 9.98 0.10
C ALA A 194 -10.97 11.40 0.17
N VAL A 195 -11.41 12.30 -0.71
CA VAL A 195 -10.94 13.69 -0.76
C VAL A 195 -12.09 14.69 -0.73
N GLU A 196 -13.23 14.31 -0.15
CA GLU A 196 -14.45 15.12 -0.25
C GLU A 196 -14.47 16.39 0.61
N ASP A 197 -13.88 16.32 1.77
CA ASP A 197 -13.72 17.41 2.72
C ASP A 197 -12.39 18.16 2.52
N MET A 198 -11.54 17.72 1.59
CA MET A 198 -10.32 18.44 1.23
C MET A 198 -10.61 19.68 0.40
N THR A 199 -9.84 20.72 0.65
CA THR A 199 -9.72 21.91 -0.18
C THR A 199 -8.23 22.23 -0.37
N VAL A 200 -7.92 23.21 -1.23
CA VAL A 200 -6.54 23.68 -1.41
C VAL A 200 -5.95 24.21 -0.07
N ASP A 201 -6.79 24.80 0.78
CA ASP A 201 -6.40 25.35 2.09
C ASP A 201 -6.50 24.34 3.25
N ALA A 202 -7.26 23.26 3.05
CA ALA A 202 -7.46 22.18 4.01
C ALA A 202 -7.03 20.86 3.38
N SER A 203 -5.74 20.59 3.48
CA SER A 203 -5.06 19.45 2.85
C SER A 203 -5.17 18.15 3.66
N SER A 204 -6.16 18.01 4.54
CA SER A 204 -6.48 16.76 5.22
C SER A 204 -7.97 16.41 5.11
N SER A 205 -8.27 15.13 5.28
CA SER A 205 -9.60 14.56 5.13
C SER A 205 -9.84 13.45 6.15
N LYS A 206 -11.05 13.46 6.73
CA LYS A 206 -11.53 12.38 7.62
C LYS A 206 -11.75 11.07 6.87
N THR A 207 -11.85 11.13 5.55
CA THR A 207 -12.06 9.99 4.67
C THR A 207 -10.82 9.67 3.84
N PHE A 208 -9.69 10.34 4.07
CA PHE A 208 -8.48 10.07 3.29
C PHE A 208 -8.07 8.60 3.33
N LEU A 209 -7.70 8.05 2.18
CA LEU A 209 -7.31 6.65 2.04
C LEU A 209 -5.82 6.55 1.68
N GLN A 210 -5.08 5.83 2.52
CA GLN A 210 -3.79 5.23 2.14
C GLN A 210 -4.05 4.00 1.29
N VAL A 211 -3.13 3.65 0.39
CA VAL A 211 -3.42 2.67 -0.66
C VAL A 211 -2.27 1.75 -1.04
N SER A 212 -2.62 0.58 -1.59
CA SER A 212 -1.71 -0.31 -2.32
C SER A 212 -2.43 -0.97 -3.50
N GLY A 213 -1.67 -1.36 -4.54
CA GLY A 213 -2.22 -1.91 -5.77
C GLY A 213 -2.90 -0.88 -6.70
N VAL A 214 -2.82 0.41 -6.35
CA VAL A 214 -3.35 1.52 -7.16
C VAL A 214 -2.40 2.71 -7.18
N ARG A 215 -2.61 3.57 -8.17
CA ARG A 215 -2.05 4.93 -8.23
C ARG A 215 -3.19 5.89 -8.49
N VAL A 216 -3.27 6.94 -7.70
CA VAL A 216 -4.30 7.96 -7.82
C VAL A 216 -3.66 9.34 -7.90
N THR A 217 -4.14 10.14 -8.83
CA THR A 217 -3.86 11.57 -8.89
C THR A 217 -5.16 12.33 -8.68
N TYR A 218 -5.18 13.17 -7.66
CA TYR A 218 -6.31 14.01 -7.32
C TYR A 218 -6.18 15.41 -7.93
N ASP A 219 -7.32 16.00 -8.26
CA ASP A 219 -7.45 17.38 -8.70
C ASP A 219 -8.57 18.02 -7.89
N LEU A 220 -8.19 18.78 -6.86
CA LEU A 220 -9.14 19.32 -5.88
C LEU A 220 -10.00 20.46 -6.43
N ASP A 221 -9.61 21.05 -7.57
CA ASP A 221 -10.37 22.05 -8.30
C ASP A 221 -11.55 21.44 -9.06
N LEU A 222 -11.55 20.13 -9.28
CA LEU A 222 -12.68 19.42 -9.88
C LEU A 222 -13.83 19.29 -8.87
N ALA A 223 -15.05 19.45 -9.39
CA ALA A 223 -16.26 19.18 -8.62
C ALA A 223 -16.36 17.69 -8.29
N GLN A 224 -16.96 17.35 -7.15
CA GLN A 224 -17.30 15.96 -6.86
C GLN A 224 -18.30 15.39 -7.88
N PRO A 225 -18.20 14.10 -8.28
CA PRO A 225 -17.25 13.08 -7.82
C PRO A 225 -16.01 12.95 -8.73
N TYR A 226 -15.55 14.02 -9.38
CA TYR A 226 -14.51 13.94 -10.41
C TYR A 226 -13.09 14.21 -9.88
N ARG A 227 -12.93 14.39 -8.57
CA ARG A 227 -11.64 14.74 -7.95
C ARG A 227 -10.57 13.68 -8.11
N ALA A 228 -10.94 12.39 -8.19
CA ALA A 228 -10.02 11.31 -8.56
C ALA A 228 -9.78 11.31 -10.08
N LYS A 229 -8.94 12.24 -10.55
CA LYS A 229 -8.71 12.54 -11.97
C LYS A 229 -8.08 11.39 -12.74
N TYR A 230 -7.03 10.79 -12.17
CA TYR A 230 -6.40 9.59 -12.70
C TYR A 230 -6.42 8.52 -11.65
N LEU A 231 -7.06 7.39 -11.94
CA LEU A 231 -7.12 6.25 -11.02
C LEU A 231 -6.73 4.99 -11.79
N MET A 232 -5.55 4.47 -11.46
CA MET A 232 -4.92 3.34 -12.13
C MET A 232 -4.78 2.18 -11.15
N ASN A 233 -5.06 0.96 -11.60
CA ASN A 233 -4.89 -0.26 -10.82
C ASN A 233 -3.79 -1.14 -11.41
N LEU A 234 -3.00 -1.76 -10.53
CA LEU A 234 -1.98 -2.73 -10.91
C LEU A 234 -2.64 -4.04 -11.37
N CYS A 235 -2.43 -4.39 -12.64
CA CYS A 235 -2.91 -5.65 -13.19
C CYS A 235 -1.92 -6.79 -12.92
N LEU A 236 -2.32 -7.75 -12.09
CA LEU A 236 -1.45 -8.88 -11.71
C LEU A 236 -1.35 -9.96 -12.79
N ASN A 237 -2.36 -10.08 -13.66
CA ASN A 237 -2.41 -11.07 -14.74
C ASN A 237 -2.09 -10.46 -16.13
N CYS A 238 -1.48 -9.28 -16.15
CA CYS A 238 -1.00 -8.65 -17.38
C CYS A 238 0.47 -9.02 -17.62
N THR A 239 0.87 -9.12 -18.89
CA THR A 239 2.26 -9.39 -19.28
C THR A 239 2.74 -8.30 -20.24
N PRO A 240 3.63 -7.38 -19.80
CA PRO A 240 4.15 -7.22 -18.43
C PRO A 240 3.09 -6.71 -17.44
N GLN A 241 3.36 -6.84 -16.14
CA GLN A 241 2.52 -6.20 -15.12
C GLN A 241 2.62 -4.68 -15.26
N GLU A 242 1.47 -4.02 -15.29
CA GLU A 242 1.39 -2.58 -15.50
C GLU A 242 0.16 -1.98 -14.80
N TYR A 243 0.20 -0.67 -14.61
CA TYR A 243 -0.92 0.11 -14.09
C TYR A 243 -1.85 0.48 -15.24
N LEU A 244 -3.10 0.04 -15.15
CA LEU A 244 -4.14 0.31 -16.14
C LEU A 244 -5.25 1.18 -15.55
N PRO A 245 -5.90 2.05 -16.35
CA PRO A 245 -7.04 2.83 -15.87
C PRO A 245 -8.15 1.95 -15.32
N ILE A 246 -8.76 2.38 -14.20
CA ILE A 246 -9.94 1.70 -13.66
C ILE A 246 -11.11 1.84 -14.64
N SER A 247 -11.56 0.70 -15.16
CA SER A 247 -12.78 0.58 -15.95
C SER A 247 -14.00 0.42 -15.04
N LYS A 248 -15.06 1.21 -15.28
CA LYS A 248 -16.35 1.12 -14.58
C LYS A 248 -17.01 -0.25 -14.70
N SER A 249 -16.77 -0.96 -15.81
CA SER A 249 -17.40 -2.26 -16.12
C SER A 249 -16.69 -3.46 -15.50
N TRP A 250 -15.54 -3.25 -14.86
CA TRP A 250 -14.75 -4.33 -14.27
C TRP A 250 -15.02 -4.45 -12.78
N ASN A 251 -14.78 -5.65 -12.24
CA ASN A 251 -14.81 -5.90 -10.81
C ASN A 251 -13.38 -5.95 -10.25
N TYR A 252 -13.24 -5.40 -9.06
CA TYR A 252 -12.00 -5.28 -8.31
C TYR A 252 -12.20 -5.92 -6.95
N THR A 253 -11.15 -6.52 -6.41
CA THR A 253 -11.13 -6.94 -5.01
C THR A 253 -10.55 -5.81 -4.19
N VAL A 254 -11.30 -5.34 -3.20
CA VAL A 254 -10.88 -4.30 -2.26
C VAL A 254 -10.58 -4.97 -0.93
N ALA A 255 -9.33 -4.88 -0.48
CA ALA A 255 -8.89 -5.21 0.85
C ALA A 255 -8.97 -3.95 1.72
N LEU A 256 -9.68 -4.03 2.84
CA LEU A 256 -9.96 -2.89 3.70
C LEU A 256 -10.07 -3.32 5.18
N PRO A 257 -9.81 -2.44 6.14
CA PRO A 257 -10.10 -2.72 7.55
C PRO A 257 -11.60 -2.98 7.77
N VAL A 258 -11.93 -3.94 8.63
CA VAL A 258 -13.33 -4.31 8.93
C VAL A 258 -14.15 -3.13 9.45
N SER A 259 -13.54 -2.20 10.19
CA SER A 259 -14.20 -1.00 10.73
C SER A 259 -14.71 -0.03 9.66
N MET A 260 -14.22 -0.10 8.41
CA MET A 260 -14.79 0.68 7.31
C MET A 260 -16.16 0.16 6.88
N VAL A 261 -16.42 -1.14 7.01
CA VAL A 261 -17.66 -1.76 6.56
C VAL A 261 -18.82 -1.28 7.42
N GLY A 262 -19.78 -0.57 6.82
CA GLY A 262 -20.94 -0.01 7.52
C GLY A 262 -20.64 1.27 8.34
N HIS A 263 -19.41 1.79 8.31
CA HIS A 263 -19.06 3.05 8.94
C HIS A 263 -19.86 4.22 8.34
N PRO A 264 -20.36 5.21 9.10
CA PRO A 264 -21.19 6.29 8.57
C PRO A 264 -20.60 7.04 7.37
N TYR A 265 -19.28 7.25 7.34
CA TYR A 265 -18.60 7.90 6.20
C TYR A 265 -18.52 7.05 4.93
N TRP A 266 -18.66 5.72 5.04
CA TRP A 266 -18.42 4.77 3.96
C TRP A 266 -19.63 3.88 3.68
N LYS A 267 -20.70 4.00 4.45
CA LYS A 267 -21.81 3.05 4.46
C LYS A 267 -22.48 2.95 3.09
N ASP A 268 -22.78 4.09 2.48
CA ASP A 268 -23.39 4.16 1.15
C ASP A 268 -22.55 3.45 0.07
N ILE A 269 -21.22 3.51 0.18
CA ILE A 269 -20.29 2.88 -0.76
C ILE A 269 -20.07 1.40 -0.43
N THR A 270 -19.88 1.07 0.84
CA THR A 270 -19.62 -0.30 1.31
C THR A 270 -20.86 -1.19 1.21
N ASP A 271 -22.07 -0.61 1.23
CA ASP A 271 -23.32 -1.34 0.93
C ASP A 271 -23.39 -1.80 -0.54
N GLU A 272 -22.64 -1.18 -1.47
CA GLU A 272 -22.52 -1.64 -2.87
C GLU A 272 -21.54 -2.82 -3.02
N PHE A 273 -20.77 -3.16 -1.98
CA PHE A 273 -19.81 -4.25 -2.03
C PHE A 273 -20.51 -5.61 -2.02
N THR A 274 -19.89 -6.57 -2.71
CA THR A 274 -20.39 -7.94 -2.80
C THR A 274 -19.34 -8.95 -2.37
N GLY A 275 -19.75 -10.13 -1.92
CA GLY A 275 -18.81 -11.19 -1.53
C GLY A 275 -17.89 -10.80 -0.37
N LEU A 276 -18.40 -10.01 0.59
CA LEU A 276 -17.66 -9.60 1.78
C LEU A 276 -17.17 -10.85 2.55
N LEU A 277 -15.87 -10.93 2.75
CA LEU A 277 -15.19 -11.97 3.49
C LEU A 277 -14.26 -11.32 4.50
N VAL A 278 -14.51 -11.52 5.79
CA VAL A 278 -13.52 -11.17 6.82
C VAL A 278 -12.44 -12.23 6.82
N THR A 279 -11.20 -11.82 6.57
CA THR A 279 -10.07 -12.74 6.53
C THR A 279 -9.66 -13.17 7.93
N GLY A 280 -8.96 -14.30 8.02
CA GLY A 280 -8.39 -14.76 9.28
C GLY A 280 -7.12 -14.02 9.73
N PHE A 281 -6.69 -12.98 9.00
CA PHE A 281 -5.47 -12.24 9.30
C PHE A 281 -5.75 -10.75 9.55
N SER A 282 -4.90 -10.14 10.36
CA SER A 282 -4.85 -8.70 10.54
C SER A 282 -3.69 -8.08 9.76
N ALA A 283 -3.71 -6.76 9.57
CA ALA A 283 -2.58 -6.07 8.95
C ALA A 283 -1.28 -6.26 9.76
N ARG A 284 -1.37 -6.28 11.09
CA ARG A 284 -0.20 -6.55 11.95
C ARG A 284 0.40 -7.93 11.70
N ASP A 285 -0.43 -8.96 11.49
CA ASP A 285 0.03 -10.32 11.27
C ASP A 285 0.71 -10.45 9.90
N ALA A 286 0.14 -9.82 8.87
CA ALA A 286 0.72 -9.80 7.54
C ALA A 286 2.06 -9.03 7.48
N ILE A 287 2.17 -7.88 8.15
CA ILE A 287 3.46 -7.15 8.26
C ILE A 287 4.47 -7.97 9.04
N SER A 288 4.06 -8.56 10.17
CA SER A 288 4.92 -9.39 11.01
C SER A 288 5.51 -10.55 10.23
N ALA A 289 4.66 -11.31 9.55
CA ALA A 289 5.08 -12.45 8.73
C ALA A 289 6.05 -12.00 7.63
N LYS A 290 5.74 -10.90 6.92
CA LYS A 290 6.63 -10.34 5.91
C LYS A 290 7.97 -9.90 6.51
N ALA A 291 7.96 -9.19 7.62
CA ALA A 291 9.15 -8.66 8.26
C ALA A 291 10.04 -9.78 8.82
N GLN A 292 9.45 -10.88 9.28
CA GLN A 292 10.17 -12.07 9.76
C GLN A 292 10.83 -12.83 8.61
N VAL A 293 10.13 -13.01 7.49
CA VAL A 293 10.69 -13.71 6.33
C VAL A 293 11.81 -12.90 5.68
N THR A 294 11.60 -11.59 5.53
CA THR A 294 12.54 -10.71 4.82
C THR A 294 13.65 -10.17 5.73
N GLY A 295 13.47 -10.26 7.06
CA GLY A 295 14.30 -9.59 8.06
C GLY A 295 14.18 -8.06 8.10
N ARG A 296 13.31 -7.47 7.27
CA ARG A 296 13.28 -6.03 7.04
C ARG A 296 11.90 -5.45 6.75
N ILE A 297 11.74 -4.17 7.08
CA ILE A 297 10.59 -3.37 6.67
C ILE A 297 11.10 -2.27 5.74
N LEU A 298 10.53 -2.23 4.55
CA LEU A 298 10.81 -1.25 3.50
C LEU A 298 9.55 -0.45 3.24
N SER A 299 9.67 0.88 3.21
CA SER A 299 8.64 1.75 2.63
C SER A 299 9.16 3.15 2.40
N PRO A 300 9.93 3.39 1.34
CA PRO A 300 9.94 4.73 0.77
C PRO A 300 8.53 5.05 0.26
N VAL A 301 8.08 6.30 0.45
CA VAL A 301 6.85 6.82 -0.20
C VAL A 301 6.98 6.59 -1.71
N GLY A 302 5.98 5.94 -2.30
CA GLY A 302 6.08 5.24 -3.58
C GLY A 302 5.38 5.90 -4.78
N ASP A 303 5.01 7.17 -4.66
CA ASP A 303 4.23 7.95 -5.63
C ASP A 303 2.90 7.25 -6.01
N ARG A 304 2.21 6.72 -5.00
CA ARG A 304 0.89 6.10 -5.11
C ARG A 304 -0.22 7.13 -5.06
N ILE A 305 -0.03 8.23 -4.35
CA ILE A 305 -1.03 9.29 -4.19
C ILE A 305 -0.40 10.64 -4.54
N ASP A 306 -0.96 11.32 -5.53
CA ASP A 306 -0.46 12.61 -6.02
C ASP A 306 -1.60 13.63 -6.18
N PHE A 307 -1.28 14.91 -6.28
CA PHE A 307 -2.22 16.01 -6.48
C PHE A 307 -1.74 16.95 -7.60
N THR A 308 -2.57 17.21 -8.61
CA THR A 308 -2.16 18.01 -9.79
C THR A 308 -1.88 19.49 -9.49
N HIS A 309 -2.39 20.00 -8.36
CA HIS A 309 -2.22 21.39 -7.93
C HIS A 309 -2.13 21.50 -6.41
N ILE A 310 -1.07 20.94 -5.82
CA ILE A 310 -0.54 21.54 -4.59
C ILE A 310 0.65 22.34 -5.08
N ALA A 311 0.57 23.67 -4.97
CA ALA A 311 1.75 24.50 -5.19
C ALA A 311 2.91 23.84 -4.42
N PRO A 312 4.11 23.69 -5.02
CA PRO A 312 5.25 23.24 -4.23
C PRO A 312 5.28 24.09 -2.97
N ASP A 313 5.55 23.46 -1.83
CA ASP A 313 5.76 24.16 -0.56
C ASP A 313 7.00 25.05 -0.78
N VAL A 314 6.78 26.22 -1.39
CA VAL A 314 7.83 27.21 -1.64
C VAL A 314 8.03 27.84 -0.28
N ASP A 315 9.03 27.32 0.43
CA ASP A 315 9.59 28.00 1.59
C ASP A 315 9.94 29.43 1.16
N PRO A 316 9.27 30.47 1.70
CA PRO A 316 9.53 31.85 1.34
C PRO A 316 10.94 32.33 1.76
N THR A 317 11.71 31.46 2.44
CA THR A 317 13.11 31.72 2.81
C THR A 317 14.15 31.09 1.87
N ASP A 318 13.72 30.35 0.83
CA ASP A 318 14.65 29.77 -0.14
C ASP A 318 15.07 30.80 -1.21
N ASP A 319 16.14 31.55 -0.91
CA ASP A 319 16.76 32.59 -1.76
C ASP A 319 17.17 32.11 -3.16
N THR A 320 17.16 30.80 -3.42
CA THR A 320 17.56 30.22 -4.71
C THR A 320 16.56 30.53 -5.82
N PHE A 321 15.27 30.67 -5.52
CA PHE A 321 14.24 30.85 -6.55
C PHE A 321 14.20 32.28 -7.12
N ILE A 322 14.47 33.30 -6.29
CA ILE A 322 14.60 34.70 -6.72
C ILE A 322 15.83 34.87 -7.63
N ALA A 323 16.92 34.14 -7.36
CA ALA A 323 18.14 34.19 -8.16
C ALA A 323 17.96 33.59 -9.57
N VAL A 324 17.14 32.53 -9.71
CA VAL A 324 16.86 31.89 -11.01
C VAL A 324 15.91 32.74 -11.86
N LEU A 325 14.87 33.34 -11.27
CA LEU A 325 13.97 34.22 -12.02
C LEU A 325 14.67 35.49 -12.53
N SER A 326 15.57 36.06 -11.72
CA SER A 326 16.32 37.26 -12.11
C SER A 326 17.36 36.98 -13.19
N THR A 327 18.01 35.81 -13.21
CA THR A 327 18.93 35.44 -14.30
C THR A 327 18.22 35.17 -15.62
N VAL A 328 17.02 34.58 -15.61
CA VAL A 328 16.22 34.34 -16.82
C VAL A 328 15.72 35.66 -17.42
N ILE A 329 15.27 36.61 -16.59
CA ILE A 329 14.84 37.94 -17.05
C ILE A 329 16.02 38.72 -17.64
N VAL A 330 17.19 38.69 -17.00
CA VAL A 330 18.41 39.33 -17.54
C VAL A 330 18.84 38.71 -18.87
N CYS A 331 18.77 37.37 -19.01
CA CYS A 331 19.08 36.72 -20.29
C CYS A 331 18.08 37.12 -21.40
N MET A 332 16.79 37.24 -21.10
CA MET A 332 15.81 37.69 -22.09
C MET A 332 16.00 39.16 -22.50
N VAL A 333 16.41 40.03 -21.58
CA VAL A 333 16.70 41.44 -21.91
C VAL A 333 17.99 41.56 -22.74
N VAL A 334 19.02 40.79 -22.42
CA VAL A 334 20.30 40.81 -23.17
C VAL A 334 20.14 40.20 -24.57
N PHE A 335 19.39 39.10 -24.72
CA PHE A 335 19.17 38.49 -26.03
C PHE A 335 18.08 39.18 -26.86
N GLY A 336 17.07 39.81 -26.22
CA GLY A 336 16.02 40.56 -26.90
C GLY A 336 16.50 41.87 -27.53
N LEU A 337 17.51 42.52 -26.96
CA LEU A 337 18.10 43.74 -27.52
C LEU A 337 19.17 43.46 -28.59
N GLY A 338 19.66 42.22 -28.72
CA GLY A 338 20.67 41.82 -29.72
C GLY A 338 20.14 41.65 -31.14
N LEU A 339 18.83 41.55 -31.36
CA LEU A 339 18.23 41.27 -32.67
C LEU A 339 17.85 42.52 -33.49
N PHE A 340 18.03 43.73 -32.96
CA PHE A 340 17.75 44.98 -33.69
C PHE A 340 19.00 45.68 -34.28
N GLY A 341 20.19 45.08 -34.17
CA GLY A 341 21.46 45.72 -34.56
C GLY A 341 22.18 45.17 -35.80
N PHE A 342 21.70 44.10 -36.45
CA PHE A 342 22.48 43.38 -37.47
C PHE A 342 22.01 43.54 -38.94
N ASN A 343 21.22 44.58 -39.25
CA ASN A 343 20.71 44.83 -40.61
C ASN A 343 21.21 46.12 -41.30
N VAL A 344 22.30 46.75 -40.83
CA VAL A 344 22.88 47.95 -41.47
C VAL A 344 24.37 47.83 -41.82
N TRP A 345 24.99 46.65 -41.67
CA TRP A 345 26.40 46.44 -42.03
C TRP A 345 26.63 45.24 -42.95
N SER A 346 25.87 45.17 -44.06
CA SER A 346 26.11 44.22 -45.16
C SER A 346 25.80 44.82 -46.54
N ARG A 347 25.97 46.13 -46.69
CA ARG A 347 25.96 46.83 -48.00
C ARG A 347 27.09 47.85 -48.05
N ARG A 348 28.33 47.39 -48.04
CA ARG A 348 29.50 48.18 -48.48
C ARG A 348 30.78 47.33 -48.57
N GLN A 349 30.74 46.18 -49.23
CA GLN A 349 31.95 45.55 -49.77
C GLN A 349 31.62 44.88 -51.10
N ASN A 350 31.56 45.70 -52.14
CA ASN A 350 31.82 45.31 -53.52
C ASN A 350 31.96 46.60 -54.33
N GLN A 351 33.10 47.27 -54.16
CA GLN A 351 33.66 48.17 -55.18
C GLN A 351 35.08 48.57 -54.78
N PHE A 352 36.04 48.22 -55.65
CA PHE A 352 37.46 48.62 -55.69
C PHE A 352 38.31 48.14 -54.49
N GLY A 353 39.42 47.42 -54.62
CA GLY A 353 40.41 47.33 -55.70
C GLY A 353 41.79 47.51 -55.05
N SER A 354 42.66 46.50 -55.15
CA SER A 354 44.14 46.52 -55.10
C SER A 354 44.86 47.54 -54.19
N THR A 355 45.61 47.07 -53.18
CA THR A 355 47.10 47.14 -53.11
C THR A 355 47.65 46.68 -51.74
N THR A 356 48.49 45.65 -51.80
CA THR A 356 49.82 45.44 -51.18
C THR A 356 50.26 46.20 -49.90
N ALA A 357 50.93 45.44 -49.02
CA ALA A 357 52.02 45.82 -48.08
C ALA A 357 51.62 46.62 -46.82
N LEU A 358 52.30 46.65 -45.65
CA LEU A 358 53.53 46.08 -45.08
C LEU A 358 53.49 46.42 -43.56
N LEU A 359 54.01 45.53 -42.69
CA LEU A 359 54.62 45.76 -41.36
C LEU A 359 54.29 47.06 -40.56
N ARG A 360 53.60 46.93 -39.41
CA ARG A 360 54.14 47.09 -38.03
C ARG A 360 53.05 46.92 -36.99
#